data_AF-A0A9E0Z7F8-F1
#
_entry.id   AF-A0A9E0Z7F8-F1
#
_cell.length_a   1.000
_cell.length_b   1.000
_cell.length_c   1.000
_cell.angle_alpha   90.00
_cell.angle_beta   90.00
_cell.angle_gamma   90.00
#
_symmetry.space_group_name_H-M   'P 1'
#
loop_
_entity.id
_entity.type
_entity.pdbx_description
1 polymer ?
#
loop_
_entity_poly.entity_id
_entity_poly.type
_entity_poly.pdbx_seq_one_letter_code
_entity_poly.pdbx_strand_id
1 'polypeptide(L)'
;MKGLKRYYKFLALITIFFCIGYPFITYFHVEKASGMELEYFVKKSKIIIDMFYYQKEKVLFLFSLFLLVGMVLGAVFYYIFYEKFPGYYLPDRGMLLAVISYFFLNILSVFFSGYKEYGFMGSCIDYEGIAAIFGYIVLFFGGFILFRKEGTEKWLRTGLEGLSAMVILGTFLEIILGSFFNIEWIRRLLTPDRYEHLLENVHLNYHGDAALTFGNPGFFGGFCVLLFTVFLGIALWEKNRKRQIFDMLLTGGLLFCIFMSGSSGALYSAVIVSTLEVLFWSRREGWRKGIRSAAAIAVVTIVLLVAVQLLSGQSENGIWKKVKNSVGNPQYTKEDTVFTVKRIQLAKGKLEVEGEKETFTVQIVGQNKDDLGIENIKIEDREGIAVETERVGGGYRLTEGFSEIKFSIVDRIISFDFGYDDPVEVYAAENSLYYIDFKGSLLNEIPQPQINIGEKIGSVFTGRGYIWLSCFPILKEVFLLGKGIGSFPFVYPQSEVAGMLNIHGSADYCIEQAHSWYLQVAVNSGILSLICLFYVFACVFRKGNEETCWKNFIFWGVLAYLLAGIVNNSCVAGAPLFWLLLGVYLGKDKGFQKKES
;
A
#
# COMPACT_ATOMS: atom_id res chain seq x y z
N MET A 1 29.31 10.75 33.10
CA MET A 1 29.65 9.89 31.92
C MET A 1 28.94 8.52 31.88
N LYS A 2 29.06 7.67 32.91
CA LYS A 2 28.44 6.32 32.92
C LYS A 2 26.90 6.40 32.88
N GLY A 3 26.30 7.34 33.62
CA GLY A 3 24.84 7.58 33.63
C GLY A 3 24.28 7.91 32.25
N LEU A 4 24.83 8.92 31.58
CA LEU A 4 24.40 9.30 30.23
C LEU A 4 24.56 8.16 29.20
N LYS A 5 25.63 7.36 29.31
CA LYS A 5 25.80 6.16 28.46
C LYS A 5 24.72 5.10 28.74
N ARG A 6 24.33 4.89 30.00
CA ARG A 6 23.24 3.97 30.38
C ARG A 6 21.89 4.49 29.88
N TYR A 7 21.66 5.80 29.96
CA TYR A 7 20.45 6.47 29.46
C TYR A 7 20.22 6.20 27.97
N TYR A 8 21.22 6.47 27.12
CA TYR A 8 21.09 6.18 25.68
C TYR A 8 20.94 4.69 25.37
N LYS A 9 21.58 3.82 26.14
CA LYS A 9 21.39 2.36 26.01
C LYS A 9 19.96 1.95 26.37
N PHE A 10 19.39 2.53 27.41
CA PHE A 10 18.01 2.29 27.81
C PHE A 10 17.02 2.74 26.74
N LEU A 11 17.18 3.95 26.20
CA LEU A 11 16.36 4.42 25.07
C LEU A 11 16.47 3.49 23.86
N ALA A 12 17.70 3.13 23.46
CA ALA A 12 17.92 2.20 22.34
C ALA A 12 17.24 0.84 22.57
N LEU A 13 17.30 0.31 23.79
CA LEU A 13 16.67 -0.96 24.15
C LEU A 13 15.14 -0.88 24.04
N ILE A 14 14.53 0.19 24.56
CA ILE A 14 13.07 0.39 24.45
C ILE A 14 12.67 0.53 22.97
N THR A 15 13.43 1.28 22.17
CA THR A 15 13.16 1.41 20.72
C THR A 15 13.21 0.06 20.02
N ILE A 16 14.15 -0.82 20.38
CA ILE A 16 14.19 -2.19 19.83
C ILE A 16 12.92 -2.98 20.22
N PHE A 17 12.52 -2.95 21.50
CA PHE A 17 11.30 -3.64 21.93
C PHE A 17 10.05 -3.12 21.22
N PHE A 18 9.96 -1.79 21.04
CA PHE A 18 8.92 -1.18 20.24
C PHE A 18 8.93 -1.74 18.81
N CYS A 19 10.08 -1.75 18.12
CA CYS A 19 10.14 -2.26 16.74
C CYS A 19 9.78 -3.75 16.60
N ILE A 20 10.04 -4.56 17.62
CA ILE A 20 9.67 -5.98 17.61
C ILE A 20 8.16 -6.15 17.81
N GLY A 21 7.57 -5.44 18.78
CA GLY A 21 6.15 -5.59 19.11
C GLY A 21 5.21 -4.83 18.18
N TYR A 22 5.64 -3.67 17.67
CA TYR A 22 4.81 -2.73 16.93
C TYR A 22 4.08 -3.33 15.71
N PRO A 23 4.74 -4.11 14.83
CA PRO A 23 4.06 -4.68 13.67
C PRO A 23 2.83 -5.52 14.07
N PHE A 24 2.86 -6.17 15.23
CA PHE A 24 1.83 -7.08 15.73
C PHE A 24 0.71 -6.41 16.53
N ILE A 25 0.73 -5.08 16.66
CA ILE A 25 -0.33 -4.34 17.37
C ILE A 25 -1.60 -4.35 16.52
N THR A 26 -2.69 -4.84 17.10
CA THR A 26 -4.02 -4.87 16.48
C THR A 26 -5.07 -4.87 17.58
N TYR A 27 -6.16 -4.13 17.38
CA TYR A 27 -7.31 -4.13 18.27
C TYR A 27 -8.50 -3.49 17.55
N PHE A 28 -9.71 -4.02 17.77
CA PHE A 28 -10.92 -3.60 17.09
C PHE A 28 -11.24 -2.13 17.38
N HIS A 29 -11.37 -1.34 16.32
CA HIS A 29 -11.80 0.04 16.35
C HIS A 29 -13.05 0.21 15.48
N VAL A 30 -14.00 0.99 16.01
CA VAL A 30 -15.25 1.32 15.35
C VAL A 30 -15.44 2.81 15.45
N GLU A 31 -15.70 3.43 14.31
CA GLU A 31 -16.09 4.82 14.22
C GLU A 31 -17.29 5.00 13.28
N LYS A 32 -18.02 6.11 13.50
CA LYS A 32 -19.09 6.49 12.59
C LYS A 32 -18.48 7.27 11.45
N ALA A 33 -18.79 6.87 10.21
CA ALA A 33 -18.36 7.62 9.04
C ALA A 33 -18.86 9.07 9.13
N SER A 34 -18.01 10.01 8.75
CA SER A 34 -18.31 11.45 8.79
C SER A 34 -17.70 12.16 7.59
N GLY A 35 -18.19 13.35 7.26
CA GLY A 35 -17.71 14.11 6.10
C GLY A 35 -17.83 13.31 4.79
N MET A 36 -16.80 13.42 3.95
CA MET A 36 -16.70 12.72 2.66
C MET A 36 -16.64 11.20 2.77
N GLU A 37 -16.13 10.64 3.87
CA GLU A 37 -16.11 9.18 4.07
C GLU A 37 -17.52 8.62 4.17
N LEU A 38 -18.45 9.37 4.75
CA LEU A 38 -19.87 9.01 4.74
C LEU A 38 -20.37 8.96 3.30
N GLU A 39 -20.13 10.00 2.49
CA GLU A 39 -20.61 10.00 1.10
C GLU A 39 -20.00 8.88 0.25
N TYR A 40 -18.69 8.62 0.42
CA TYR A 40 -17.96 7.67 -0.43
C TYR A 40 -18.16 6.21 -0.01
N PHE A 41 -18.40 5.92 1.28
CA PHE A 41 -18.41 4.55 1.80
C PHE A 41 -19.78 4.10 2.34
N VAL A 42 -20.83 4.94 2.27
CA VAL A 42 -22.20 4.63 2.74
C VAL A 42 -22.84 3.42 2.06
N LYS A 43 -22.54 3.17 0.77
CA LYS A 43 -23.07 2.00 0.02
C LYS A 43 -22.66 0.66 0.71
N LYS A 44 -21.56 0.66 1.49
CA LYS A 44 -21.08 -0.50 2.27
C LYS A 44 -21.58 -0.50 3.71
N SER A 45 -21.47 0.62 4.44
CA SER A 45 -21.88 0.72 5.85
C SER A 45 -21.80 2.17 6.35
N LYS A 46 -22.67 2.58 7.28
CA LYS A 46 -22.54 3.86 8.02
C LYS A 46 -21.47 3.82 9.13
N ILE A 47 -20.94 2.64 9.38
CA ILE A 47 -19.96 2.34 10.43
C ILE A 47 -18.69 1.85 9.75
N ILE A 48 -17.56 2.45 10.12
CA ILE A 48 -16.24 2.01 9.67
C ILE A 48 -15.61 1.16 10.77
N ILE A 49 -15.06 0.02 10.37
CA ILE A 49 -14.38 -0.92 11.24
C ILE A 49 -12.93 -1.01 10.79
N ASP A 50 -12.00 -0.75 11.70
CA ASP A 50 -10.57 -0.98 11.50
C ASP A 50 -10.03 -1.86 12.61
N MET A 51 -9.19 -2.83 12.26
CA MET A 51 -8.48 -3.67 13.22
C MET A 51 -6.97 -3.43 13.19
N PHE A 52 -6.46 -2.72 12.19
CA PHE A 52 -5.05 -2.77 11.83
C PHE A 52 -4.33 -1.44 12.00
N TYR A 53 -4.85 -0.35 11.45
CA TYR A 53 -4.03 0.85 11.23
C TYR A 53 -4.24 1.91 12.30
N TYR A 54 -5.47 2.15 12.75
CA TYR A 54 -5.79 3.17 13.74
C TYR A 54 -5.01 3.01 15.05
N GLN A 55 -4.96 1.78 15.56
CA GLN A 55 -4.24 1.48 16.80
C GLN A 55 -2.73 1.62 16.63
N LYS A 56 -2.21 1.26 15.45
CA LYS A 56 -0.79 1.40 15.14
C LYS A 56 -0.40 2.86 15.07
N GLU A 57 -1.18 3.71 14.40
CA GLU A 57 -0.91 5.14 14.35
C GLU A 57 -0.91 5.77 15.75
N LYS A 58 -1.92 5.45 16.58
CA LYS A 58 -1.98 5.92 17.97
C LYS A 58 -0.75 5.53 18.77
N VAL A 59 -0.39 4.25 18.75
CA VAL A 59 0.75 3.76 19.53
C VAL A 59 2.07 4.33 18.99
N LEU A 60 2.20 4.46 17.66
CA LEU A 60 3.33 5.12 17.01
C LEU A 60 3.47 6.56 17.50
N PHE A 61 2.39 7.34 17.50
CA PHE A 61 2.39 8.73 17.92
C PHE A 61 2.80 8.87 19.40
N LEU A 62 2.19 8.08 20.29
CA LEU A 62 2.51 8.09 21.72
C LEU A 62 3.95 7.66 21.99
N PHE A 63 4.42 6.61 21.33
CA PHE A 63 5.80 6.16 21.45
C PHE A 63 6.78 7.22 20.93
N SER A 64 6.43 7.90 19.86
CA SER A 64 7.26 8.95 19.27
C SER A 64 7.33 10.18 20.16
N LEU A 65 6.24 10.58 20.83
CA LEU A 65 6.29 11.61 21.87
C LEU A 65 7.26 11.22 22.99
N PHE A 66 7.14 9.99 23.51
CA PHE A 66 8.05 9.47 24.53
C PHE A 66 9.52 9.49 24.04
N LEU A 67 9.78 9.02 22.83
CA LEU A 67 11.12 8.93 22.26
C LEU A 67 11.72 10.32 22.02
N LEU A 68 10.94 11.27 21.51
CA LEU A 68 11.36 12.65 21.31
C LEU A 68 11.73 13.31 22.63
N VAL A 69 10.86 13.21 23.65
CA VAL A 69 11.15 13.74 25.00
C VAL A 69 12.42 13.09 25.56
N GLY A 70 12.58 11.77 25.38
CA GLY A 70 13.78 11.06 25.78
C GLY A 70 15.06 11.57 25.07
N MET A 71 15.00 11.78 23.77
CA MET A 71 16.13 12.34 23.02
C MET A 71 16.45 13.78 23.44
N VAL A 72 15.45 14.63 23.63
CA VAL A 72 15.64 16.02 24.08
C VAL A 72 16.26 16.06 25.48
N LEU A 73 15.75 15.29 26.43
CA LEU A 73 16.34 15.16 27.77
C LEU A 73 17.78 14.64 27.70
N GLY A 74 18.06 13.67 26.83
CA GLY A 74 19.40 13.18 26.55
C GLY A 74 20.35 14.27 26.05
N ALA A 75 19.87 15.19 25.20
CA ALA A 75 20.63 16.34 24.70
C ALA A 75 20.84 17.39 25.81
N VAL A 76 19.80 17.70 26.59
CA VAL A 76 19.87 18.62 27.73
C VAL A 76 20.87 18.12 28.77
N PHE A 77 20.80 16.85 29.17
CA PHE A 77 21.80 16.27 30.08
C PHE A 77 23.21 16.32 29.49
N TYR A 78 23.36 16.07 28.18
CA TYR A 78 24.66 16.20 27.53
C TYR A 78 25.17 17.65 27.63
N TYR A 79 24.32 18.65 27.36
CA TYR A 79 24.68 20.06 27.48
C TYR A 79 25.03 20.43 28.93
N ILE A 80 24.25 20.02 29.93
CA ILE A 80 24.55 20.29 31.35
C ILE A 80 25.91 19.71 31.77
N PHE A 81 26.26 18.50 31.31
CA PHE A 81 27.52 17.86 31.70
C PHE A 81 28.75 18.30 30.90
N TYR A 82 28.57 18.88 29.71
CA TYR A 82 29.67 19.17 28.78
C TYR A 82 29.68 20.59 28.23
N GLU A 83 28.71 21.42 28.61
CA GLU A 83 28.49 22.81 28.17
C GLU A 83 28.50 22.99 26.64
N LYS A 84 28.16 21.92 25.91
CA LYS A 84 28.14 21.91 24.45
C LYS A 84 27.05 21.00 23.92
N PHE A 85 26.49 21.37 22.78
CA PHE A 85 25.48 20.55 22.12
C PHE A 85 26.12 19.28 21.54
N PRO A 86 25.49 18.10 21.67
CA PRO A 86 26.01 16.88 21.09
C PRO A 86 25.92 16.94 19.55
N GLY A 87 27.02 17.29 18.87
CA GLY A 87 27.04 17.46 17.41
C GLY A 87 26.62 16.24 16.57
N TYR A 88 26.47 15.07 17.19
CA TYR A 88 25.94 13.87 16.55
C TYR A 88 24.40 13.78 16.52
N TYR A 89 23.69 14.72 17.14
CA TYR A 89 22.24 14.84 17.02
C TYR A 89 21.80 15.45 15.69
N LEU A 90 22.71 16.17 15.03
CA LEU A 90 22.39 16.93 13.84
C LEU A 90 22.93 16.21 12.59
N PRO A 91 22.03 15.80 11.69
CA PRO A 91 22.33 15.57 10.28
C PRO A 91 23.12 16.70 9.63
N ASP A 92 23.63 16.43 8.43
CA ASP A 92 24.11 17.49 7.55
C ASP A 92 22.97 18.49 7.26
N ARG A 93 23.30 19.78 7.11
CA ARG A 93 22.31 20.87 7.01
C ARG A 93 21.24 20.62 5.95
N GLY A 94 21.65 20.12 4.77
CA GLY A 94 20.71 19.81 3.69
C GLY A 94 19.71 18.72 4.08
N MET A 95 20.17 17.65 4.74
CA MET A 95 19.31 16.55 5.19
C MET A 95 18.35 17.00 6.28
N LEU A 96 18.84 17.81 7.23
CA LEU A 96 18.00 18.39 8.28
C LEU A 96 16.90 19.28 7.68
N LEU A 97 17.26 20.17 6.75
CA LEU A 97 16.31 21.03 6.06
C LEU A 97 15.29 20.23 5.26
N ALA A 98 15.70 19.18 4.55
CA ALA A 98 14.80 18.34 3.78
C ALA A 98 13.78 17.62 4.66
N VAL A 99 14.20 16.99 5.77
CA VAL A 99 13.30 16.29 6.69
C VAL A 99 12.31 17.25 7.37
N ILE A 100 12.79 18.41 7.84
CA ILE A 100 11.92 19.42 8.47
C ILE A 100 10.95 20.02 7.45
N SER A 101 11.42 20.33 6.23
CA SER A 101 10.57 20.88 5.17
C SER A 101 9.51 19.87 4.74
N TYR A 102 9.86 18.59 4.61
CA TYR A 102 8.90 17.51 4.34
C TYR A 102 7.79 17.48 5.39
N PHE A 103 8.12 17.53 6.69
CA PHE A 103 7.12 17.58 7.75
C PHE A 103 6.24 18.81 7.67
N PHE A 104 6.87 19.98 7.51
CA PHE A 104 6.17 21.26 7.51
C PHE A 104 5.24 21.40 6.30
N LEU A 105 5.64 20.92 5.12
CA LEU A 105 4.80 20.91 3.92
C LEU A 105 3.58 20.00 4.08
N ASN A 106 3.69 18.88 4.80
CA ASN A 106 2.53 18.05 5.15
C ASN A 106 1.55 18.82 6.05
N ILE A 107 2.05 19.51 7.08
CA ILE A 107 1.22 20.35 7.97
C ILE A 107 0.54 21.47 7.18
N LEU A 108 1.29 22.20 6.33
CA LEU A 108 0.73 23.28 5.52
C LEU A 108 -0.31 22.77 4.53
N SER A 109 -0.06 21.62 3.88
CA SER A 109 -1.00 21.05 2.92
C SER A 109 -2.32 20.67 3.59
N VAL A 110 -2.28 20.11 4.81
CA VAL A 110 -3.50 19.90 5.62
C VAL A 110 -4.14 21.23 6.01
N PHE A 111 -3.37 22.22 6.46
CA PHE A 111 -3.91 23.51 6.89
C PHE A 111 -4.68 24.25 5.78
N PHE A 112 -4.23 24.13 4.53
CA PHE A 112 -4.88 24.71 3.35
C PHE A 112 -5.84 23.76 2.61
N SER A 113 -6.00 22.52 3.08
CA SER A 113 -6.88 21.53 2.48
C SER A 113 -8.36 21.83 2.72
N GLY A 114 -9.23 21.38 1.81
CA GLY A 114 -10.68 21.29 2.04
C GLY A 114 -11.10 20.09 2.92
N TYR A 115 -10.19 19.15 3.17
CA TYR A 115 -10.44 17.86 3.85
C TYR A 115 -9.68 17.77 5.17
N LYS A 116 -9.72 18.84 5.97
CA LYS A 116 -8.88 18.99 7.17
C LYS A 116 -9.22 17.95 8.24
N GLU A 117 -10.45 17.42 8.25
CA GLU A 117 -10.88 16.43 9.24
C GLU A 117 -10.00 15.17 9.25
N TYR A 118 -9.47 14.74 8.10
CA TYR A 118 -8.60 13.57 7.99
C TYR A 118 -7.12 13.88 8.23
N GLY A 119 -6.73 15.15 8.35
CA GLY A 119 -5.31 15.53 8.29
C GLY A 119 -4.46 14.99 9.45
N PHE A 120 -5.03 14.83 10.65
CA PHE A 120 -4.25 14.42 11.83
C PHE A 120 -3.99 12.91 11.90
N MET A 121 -5.03 12.09 11.70
CA MET A 121 -4.99 10.62 11.74
C MET A 121 -5.00 9.96 10.35
N GLY A 122 -5.10 10.71 9.26
CA GLY A 122 -5.36 10.14 7.94
C GLY A 122 -6.83 9.78 7.76
N SER A 123 -7.14 9.19 6.60
CA SER A 123 -8.48 8.67 6.31
C SER A 123 -8.66 7.29 6.93
N CYS A 124 -9.89 6.82 6.99
CA CYS A 124 -10.20 5.50 7.51
C CYS A 124 -9.61 4.33 6.70
N ILE A 125 -9.11 4.59 5.48
CA ILE A 125 -8.47 3.62 4.60
C ILE A 125 -7.03 3.33 5.04
N ASP A 126 -6.29 4.37 5.43
CA ASP A 126 -4.85 4.30 5.63
C ASP A 126 -4.39 4.55 7.07
N TYR A 127 -5.14 5.36 7.83
CA TYR A 127 -4.75 5.88 9.14
C TYR A 127 -3.26 6.28 9.22
N GLU A 128 -2.85 7.10 8.25
CA GLU A 128 -1.47 7.55 8.08
C GLU A 128 -1.42 9.08 7.96
N GLY A 129 -1.82 9.76 9.04
CA GLY A 129 -1.91 11.21 9.14
C GLY A 129 -0.60 11.93 9.51
N ILE A 130 -0.72 13.21 9.87
CA ILE A 130 0.39 13.98 10.44
C ILE A 130 0.98 13.28 11.68
N ALA A 131 0.16 12.57 12.47
CA ALA A 131 0.60 11.80 13.62
C ALA A 131 1.59 10.68 13.23
N ALA A 132 1.30 9.94 12.15
CA ALA A 132 2.21 8.95 11.58
C ALA A 132 3.51 9.59 11.05
N ILE A 133 3.40 10.65 10.23
CA ILE A 133 4.57 11.35 9.66
C ILE A 133 5.48 11.89 10.77
N PHE A 134 4.91 12.46 11.83
CA PHE A 134 5.66 12.87 13.02
C PHE A 134 6.43 11.70 13.62
N GLY A 135 5.76 10.55 13.79
CA GLY A 135 6.40 9.36 14.34
C GLY A 135 7.54 8.82 13.49
N TYR A 136 7.38 8.83 12.16
CA TYR A 136 8.43 8.46 11.21
C TYR A 136 9.69 9.32 11.36
N ILE A 137 9.52 10.64 11.47
CA ILE A 137 10.63 11.58 11.61
C ILE A 137 11.33 11.39 12.95
N VAL A 138 10.57 11.21 14.03
CA VAL A 138 11.16 10.95 15.35
C VAL A 138 11.94 9.63 15.34
N LEU A 139 11.40 8.57 14.73
CA LEU A 139 12.10 7.29 14.59
C LEU A 139 13.36 7.41 13.74
N PHE A 140 13.32 8.19 12.65
CA PHE A 140 14.50 8.51 11.86
C PHE A 140 15.62 9.15 12.71
N PHE A 141 15.29 10.18 13.50
CA PHE A 141 16.28 10.77 14.42
C PHE A 141 16.70 9.80 15.53
N GLY A 142 15.79 8.98 16.03
CA GLY A 142 16.09 7.89 16.96
C GLY A 142 17.14 6.92 16.40
N GLY A 143 16.95 6.50 15.16
CA GLY A 143 17.89 5.65 14.41
C GLY A 143 19.27 6.31 14.29
N PHE A 144 19.27 7.58 13.88
CA PHE A 144 20.46 8.40 13.68
C PHE A 144 21.29 8.57 14.95
N ILE A 145 20.64 8.67 16.11
CA ILE A 145 21.28 8.99 17.40
C ILE A 145 21.65 7.74 18.19
N LEU A 146 20.75 6.76 18.31
CA LEU A 146 20.82 5.71 19.33
C LEU A 146 21.76 4.55 18.97
N PHE A 147 21.88 4.18 17.70
CA PHE A 147 22.54 2.94 17.26
C PHE A 147 23.96 3.13 16.71
N ARG A 148 24.68 4.12 17.26
CA ARG A 148 26.04 4.50 16.82
C ARG A 148 27.17 3.73 17.49
N LYS A 149 26.90 3.08 18.61
CA LYS A 149 27.90 2.33 19.37
C LYS A 149 27.77 0.85 19.08
N GLU A 150 28.90 0.14 19.03
CA GLU A 150 28.95 -1.29 18.78
C GLU A 150 27.98 -2.11 19.66
N GLY A 151 27.83 -1.75 20.94
CA GLY A 151 26.88 -2.44 21.83
C GLY A 151 25.41 -2.27 21.46
N THR A 152 24.97 -1.04 21.18
CA THR A 152 23.57 -0.76 20.77
C THR A 152 23.27 -1.28 19.38
N GLU A 153 24.27 -1.23 18.50
CA GLU A 153 24.20 -1.79 17.15
C GLU A 153 24.00 -3.32 17.19
N LYS A 154 24.77 -4.05 18.03
CA LYS A 154 24.57 -5.49 18.22
C LYS A 154 23.16 -5.81 18.71
N TRP A 155 22.64 -5.01 19.65
CA TRP A 155 21.26 -5.17 20.12
C TRP A 155 20.23 -4.95 19.02
N LEU A 156 20.45 -3.96 18.15
CA LEU A 156 19.57 -3.73 17.00
C LEU A 156 19.57 -4.94 16.06
N ARG A 157 20.74 -5.47 15.70
CA ARG A 157 20.85 -6.68 14.87
C ARG A 157 20.06 -7.84 15.48
N THR A 158 20.27 -8.13 16.77
CA THR A 158 19.53 -9.19 17.47
C THR A 158 18.03 -8.92 17.53
N GLY A 159 17.61 -7.65 17.65
CA GLY A 159 16.20 -7.28 17.59
C GLY A 159 15.58 -7.55 16.21
N LEU A 160 16.30 -7.21 15.13
CA LEU A 160 15.88 -7.53 13.76
C LEU A 160 15.82 -9.04 13.53
N GLU A 161 16.80 -9.81 14.04
CA GLU A 161 16.80 -11.28 13.97
C GLU A 161 15.55 -11.86 14.63
N GLY A 162 15.19 -11.37 15.83
CA GLY A 162 13.99 -11.78 16.55
C GLY A 162 12.70 -11.41 15.82
N LEU A 163 12.61 -10.19 15.30
CA LEU A 163 11.46 -9.73 14.51
C LEU A 163 11.27 -10.58 13.25
N SER A 164 12.35 -10.85 12.50
CA SER A 164 12.30 -11.73 11.32
C SER A 164 11.83 -13.14 11.68
N ALA A 165 12.33 -13.72 12.77
CA ALA A 165 11.87 -15.03 13.22
C ALA A 165 10.37 -15.05 13.56
N MET A 166 9.86 -14.01 14.23
CA MET A 166 8.43 -13.88 14.55
C MET A 166 7.57 -13.73 13.29
N VAL A 167 8.02 -12.94 12.31
CA VAL A 167 7.33 -12.77 11.03
C VAL A 167 7.27 -14.08 10.25
N ILE A 168 8.38 -14.82 10.18
CA ILE A 168 8.44 -16.12 9.50
C ILE A 168 7.48 -17.11 10.16
N LEU A 169 7.53 -17.21 11.49
CA LEU A 169 6.66 -18.10 12.25
C LEU A 169 5.19 -17.72 12.08
N GLY A 170 4.87 -16.42 12.20
CA GLY A 170 3.51 -15.92 12.02
C GLY A 170 2.97 -16.25 10.63
N THR A 171 3.77 -16.06 9.58
CA THR A 171 3.39 -16.36 8.19
C THR A 171 3.12 -17.83 8.00
N PHE A 172 4.02 -18.69 8.49
CA PHE A 172 3.87 -20.14 8.41
C PHE A 172 2.56 -20.59 9.06
N LEU A 173 2.25 -20.05 10.25
CA LEU A 173 1.03 -20.36 10.99
C LEU A 173 -0.23 -19.79 10.32
N GLU A 174 -0.21 -18.56 9.80
CA GLU A 174 -1.35 -17.94 9.11
C GLU A 174 -1.76 -18.73 7.86
N ILE A 175 -0.79 -19.26 7.11
CA ILE A 175 -1.14 -20.04 5.90
C ILE A 175 -1.78 -21.39 6.27
N ILE A 176 -1.37 -22.01 7.38
CA ILE A 176 -1.92 -23.30 7.82
C ILE A 176 -3.29 -23.12 8.47
N LEU A 177 -3.43 -22.12 9.34
CA LEU A 177 -4.63 -21.91 10.16
C LEU A 177 -5.67 -21.02 9.48
N GLY A 178 -5.31 -20.38 8.37
CA GLY A 178 -6.02 -19.21 7.85
C GLY A 178 -5.70 -17.96 8.67
N SER A 179 -6.30 -16.83 8.27
CA SER A 179 -6.11 -15.56 8.98
C SER A 179 -6.40 -15.74 10.48
N PHE A 180 -5.44 -15.33 11.34
CA PHE A 180 -5.62 -15.41 12.80
C PHE A 180 -6.88 -14.68 13.26
N PHE A 181 -7.28 -13.66 12.52
CA PHE A 181 -8.46 -12.85 12.76
C PHE A 181 -9.76 -13.54 12.41
N ASN A 182 -9.75 -14.73 11.82
CA ASN A 182 -10.94 -15.55 11.64
C ASN A 182 -11.09 -16.58 12.78
N ILE A 183 -10.07 -16.74 13.62
CA ILE A 183 -10.10 -17.68 14.75
C ILE A 183 -10.94 -17.07 15.88
N GLU A 184 -11.98 -17.79 16.30
CA GLU A 184 -13.01 -17.28 17.22
C GLU A 184 -12.47 -16.66 18.52
N TRP A 185 -11.59 -17.37 19.23
CA TRP A 185 -11.05 -16.87 20.49
C TRP A 185 -10.13 -15.66 20.31
N ILE A 186 -9.43 -15.56 19.16
CA ILE A 186 -8.59 -14.39 18.82
C ILE A 186 -9.49 -13.20 18.52
N ARG A 187 -10.55 -13.40 17.73
CA ARG A 187 -11.54 -12.36 17.44
C ARG A 187 -12.14 -11.75 18.71
N ARG A 188 -12.57 -12.61 19.65
CA ARG A 188 -13.11 -12.16 20.94
C ARG A 188 -12.07 -11.43 21.79
N LEU A 189 -10.83 -11.90 21.82
CA LEU A 189 -9.76 -11.22 22.57
C LEU A 189 -9.46 -9.81 22.02
N LEU A 190 -9.53 -9.65 20.70
CA LEU A 190 -9.21 -8.39 20.01
C LEU A 190 -10.39 -7.43 19.91
N THR A 191 -11.59 -7.84 20.34
CA THR A 191 -12.83 -7.08 20.16
C THR A 191 -13.48 -6.77 21.51
N PRO A 192 -13.79 -5.50 21.83
CA PRO A 192 -14.56 -5.18 23.02
C PRO A 192 -15.94 -5.85 23.03
N ASP A 193 -16.42 -6.32 24.19
CA ASP A 193 -17.71 -7.00 24.36
C ASP A 193 -18.90 -6.26 23.71
N ARG A 194 -18.91 -4.93 23.78
CA ARG A 194 -19.97 -4.09 23.16
C ARG A 194 -20.08 -4.22 21.64
N TYR A 195 -19.04 -4.72 20.97
CA TYR A 195 -18.97 -4.87 19.52
C TYR A 195 -18.95 -6.34 19.08
N GLU A 196 -19.16 -7.30 20.00
CA GLU A 196 -19.16 -8.73 19.67
C GLU A 196 -20.20 -9.06 18.59
N HIS A 197 -21.36 -8.39 18.61
CA HIS A 197 -22.41 -8.51 17.60
C HIS A 197 -21.98 -8.14 16.16
N LEU A 198 -20.88 -7.39 16.00
CA LEU A 198 -20.35 -7.04 14.67
C LEU A 198 -19.42 -8.14 14.12
N LEU A 199 -18.94 -9.07 14.95
CA LEU A 199 -17.96 -10.09 14.54
C LEU A 199 -18.53 -11.14 13.59
N GLU A 200 -19.84 -11.38 13.63
CA GLU A 200 -20.51 -12.31 12.72
C GLU A 200 -20.37 -11.88 11.25
N ASN A 201 -20.22 -10.57 11.02
CA ASN A 201 -20.10 -9.98 9.68
C ASN A 201 -18.64 -9.69 9.27
N VAL A 202 -17.66 -9.95 10.13
CA VAL A 202 -16.23 -9.69 9.86
C VAL A 202 -15.53 -11.00 9.57
N HIS A 203 -15.33 -11.28 8.29
CA HIS A 203 -14.51 -12.40 7.80
C HIS A 203 -13.42 -11.86 6.86
N LEU A 204 -12.16 -12.01 7.25
CA LEU A 204 -11.03 -11.55 6.45
C LEU A 204 -10.58 -12.66 5.50
N ASN A 205 -10.76 -12.43 4.20
CA ASN A 205 -10.29 -13.33 3.16
C ASN A 205 -9.31 -12.60 2.24
N TYR A 206 -8.03 -12.95 2.34
CA TYR A 206 -6.97 -12.45 1.46
C TYR A 206 -6.69 -13.41 0.29
N HIS A 207 -7.69 -14.18 -0.15
CA HIS A 207 -7.56 -15.23 -1.18
C HIS A 207 -6.41 -16.23 -0.91
N GLY A 208 -6.12 -16.44 0.37
CA GLY A 208 -5.07 -17.32 0.86
C GLY A 208 -3.65 -16.71 0.85
N ASP A 209 -3.49 -15.42 0.61
CA ASP A 209 -2.23 -14.71 0.79
C ASP A 209 -2.03 -14.33 2.27
N ALA A 210 -0.76 -14.29 2.70
CA ALA A 210 -0.39 -13.83 4.03
C ALA A 210 -0.37 -12.31 4.10
N ALA A 211 -0.97 -11.76 5.16
CA ALA A 211 -0.96 -10.34 5.46
C ALA A 211 -0.56 -10.04 6.92
N LEU A 212 -0.65 -11.05 7.80
CA LEU A 212 -0.53 -10.91 9.24
C LEU A 212 -1.34 -9.69 9.73
N THR A 213 -0.77 -8.97 10.69
CA THR A 213 -1.32 -7.74 11.27
C THR A 213 -1.09 -6.52 10.37
N PHE A 214 -0.52 -6.65 9.17
CA PHE A 214 -0.33 -5.53 8.23
C PHE A 214 -1.60 -5.19 7.44
N GLY A 215 -2.66 -6.02 7.53
CA GLY A 215 -3.98 -5.76 6.94
C GLY A 215 -4.04 -5.82 5.40
N ASN A 216 -2.88 -5.89 4.74
CA ASN A 216 -2.74 -5.93 3.29
C ASN A 216 -1.50 -6.76 2.90
N PRO A 217 -1.65 -7.79 2.03
CA PRO A 217 -0.53 -8.62 1.60
C PRO A 217 0.60 -7.85 0.90
N GLY A 218 0.26 -6.77 0.18
CA GLY A 218 1.22 -5.87 -0.47
C GLY A 218 2.14 -5.15 0.53
N PHE A 219 1.57 -4.59 1.60
CA PHE A 219 2.34 -3.93 2.67
C PHE A 219 3.19 -4.93 3.46
N PHE A 220 2.64 -6.11 3.75
CA PHE A 220 3.38 -7.20 4.38
C PHE A 220 4.58 -7.64 3.54
N GLY A 221 4.37 -7.91 2.25
CA GLY A 221 5.43 -8.27 1.32
C GLY A 221 6.52 -7.20 1.23
N GLY A 222 6.14 -5.92 1.14
CA GLY A 222 7.10 -4.80 1.14
C GLY A 222 7.95 -4.74 2.42
N PHE A 223 7.35 -5.00 3.58
CA PHE A 223 8.07 -5.10 4.85
C PHE A 223 9.05 -6.30 4.88
N CYS A 224 8.65 -7.46 4.36
CA CYS A 224 9.53 -8.62 4.26
C CYS A 224 10.72 -8.37 3.34
N VAL A 225 10.53 -7.66 2.22
CA VAL A 225 11.60 -7.29 1.27
C VAL A 225 12.69 -6.44 1.90
N LEU A 226 12.30 -5.48 2.77
CA LEU A 226 13.22 -4.66 3.55
C LEU A 226 14.14 -5.53 4.41
N LEU A 227 13.58 -6.47 5.18
CA LEU A 227 14.38 -7.35 6.05
C LEU A 227 15.18 -8.38 5.25
N PHE A 228 14.59 -8.94 4.19
CA PHE A 228 15.19 -9.97 3.34
C PHE A 228 16.53 -9.52 2.77
N THR A 229 16.57 -8.32 2.18
CA THR A 229 17.79 -7.78 1.55
C THR A 229 18.84 -7.37 2.59
N VAL A 230 18.43 -6.89 3.78
CA VAL A 230 19.38 -6.66 4.89
C VAL A 230 20.05 -7.96 5.31
N PHE A 231 19.28 -9.02 5.54
CA PHE A 231 19.82 -10.30 5.99
C PHE A 231 20.59 -11.05 4.89
N LEU A 232 20.23 -10.87 3.62
CA LEU A 232 21.02 -11.38 2.50
C LEU A 232 22.44 -10.82 2.52
N GLY A 233 22.57 -9.49 2.65
CA GLY A 233 23.88 -8.84 2.77
C GLY A 233 24.69 -9.32 3.97
N ILE A 234 24.04 -9.43 5.13
CA ILE A 234 24.66 -9.95 6.35
C ILE A 234 25.15 -11.39 6.12
N ALA A 235 24.33 -12.27 5.55
CA ALA A 235 24.68 -13.66 5.27
C ALA A 235 25.85 -13.81 4.28
N LEU A 236 25.91 -12.93 3.27
CA LEU A 236 27.01 -12.91 2.31
C LEU A 236 28.32 -12.40 2.92
N TRP A 237 28.24 -11.51 3.90
CA TRP A 237 29.39 -10.92 4.59
C TRP A 237 29.91 -11.76 5.76
N GLU A 238 29.02 -12.46 6.47
CA GLU A 238 29.31 -13.13 7.74
C GLU A 238 30.40 -14.19 7.58
N LYS A 239 31.43 -14.10 8.43
CA LYS A 239 32.60 -14.98 8.40
C LYS A 239 32.42 -16.17 9.34
N ASN A 240 31.64 -15.99 10.42
CA ASN A 240 31.37 -17.08 11.34
C ASN A 240 30.33 -18.03 10.74
N ARG A 241 30.72 -19.27 10.48
CA ARG A 241 29.86 -20.26 9.80
C ARG A 241 28.51 -20.50 10.47
N LYS A 242 28.45 -20.49 11.82
CA LYS A 242 27.19 -20.70 12.54
C LYS A 242 26.24 -19.51 12.38
N ARG A 243 26.78 -18.29 12.50
CA ARG A 243 26.01 -17.06 12.27
C ARG A 243 25.55 -16.95 10.83
N GLN A 244 26.45 -17.25 9.90
CA GLN A 244 26.14 -17.27 8.48
C GLN A 244 24.96 -18.22 8.14
N ILE A 245 24.97 -19.44 8.69
CA ILE A 245 23.87 -20.39 8.50
C ILE A 245 22.57 -19.84 9.09
N PHE A 246 22.61 -19.25 10.27
CA PHE A 246 21.44 -18.62 10.88
C PHE A 246 20.89 -17.45 10.04
N ASP A 247 21.76 -16.56 9.55
CA ASP A 247 21.36 -15.46 8.68
C ASP A 247 20.80 -15.96 7.33
N MET A 248 21.34 -17.06 6.77
CA MET A 248 20.79 -17.72 5.58
C MET A 248 19.40 -18.33 5.83
N LEU A 249 19.17 -18.92 7.01
CA LEU A 249 17.85 -19.44 7.39
C LEU A 249 16.82 -18.32 7.49
N LEU A 250 17.18 -17.20 8.13
CA LEU A 250 16.31 -16.01 8.18
C LEU A 250 16.03 -15.47 6.78
N THR A 251 17.05 -15.38 5.93
CA THR A 251 16.91 -14.90 4.55
C THR A 251 15.97 -15.79 3.73
N GLY A 252 16.13 -17.12 3.81
CA GLY A 252 15.22 -18.07 3.15
C GLY A 252 13.80 -18.03 3.70
N GLY A 253 13.64 -17.87 5.01
CA GLY A 253 12.32 -17.70 5.62
C GLY A 253 11.63 -16.40 5.20
N LEU A 254 12.37 -15.29 5.08
CA LEU A 254 11.83 -14.02 4.61
C LEU A 254 11.47 -14.08 3.12
N LEU A 255 12.26 -14.79 2.29
CA LEU A 255 11.90 -15.05 0.90
C LEU A 255 10.62 -15.88 0.79
N PHE A 256 10.45 -16.88 1.65
CA PHE A 256 9.19 -17.61 1.80
C PHE A 256 8.03 -16.67 2.14
N CYS A 257 8.21 -15.71 3.07
CA CYS A 257 7.17 -14.74 3.40
C CYS A 257 6.77 -13.86 2.21
N ILE A 258 7.74 -13.44 1.37
CA ILE A 258 7.47 -12.66 0.16
C ILE A 258 6.61 -13.46 -0.81
N PHE A 259 6.93 -14.74 -1.05
CA PHE A 259 6.09 -15.61 -1.89
C PHE A 259 4.68 -15.80 -1.32
N MET A 260 4.56 -16.02 0.00
CA MET A 260 3.26 -16.23 0.63
C MET A 260 2.40 -14.97 0.70
N SER A 261 3.00 -13.79 0.57
CA SER A 261 2.26 -12.52 0.49
C SER A 261 1.51 -12.30 -0.83
N GLY A 262 1.78 -13.09 -1.88
CA GLY A 262 1.17 -12.88 -3.20
C GLY A 262 1.57 -11.58 -3.91
N SER A 263 2.40 -10.74 -3.29
CA SER A 263 2.72 -9.39 -3.75
C SER A 263 3.77 -9.40 -4.86
N SER A 264 3.32 -9.22 -6.10
CA SER A 264 4.21 -9.12 -7.28
C SER A 264 5.19 -7.96 -7.18
N GLY A 265 4.75 -6.79 -6.69
CA GLY A 265 5.61 -5.63 -6.47
C GLY A 265 6.74 -5.89 -5.46
N ALA A 266 6.43 -6.61 -4.37
CA ALA A 266 7.44 -7.04 -3.40
C ALA A 266 8.43 -8.03 -4.03
N LEU A 267 7.93 -9.01 -4.79
CA LEU A 267 8.77 -10.00 -5.45
C LEU A 267 9.72 -9.38 -6.48
N TYR A 268 9.24 -8.48 -7.33
CA TYR A 268 10.08 -7.78 -8.30
C TYR A 268 11.18 -6.96 -7.61
N SER A 269 10.83 -6.25 -6.54
CA SER A 269 11.82 -5.52 -5.74
C SER A 269 12.88 -6.44 -5.13
N ALA A 270 12.46 -7.57 -4.53
CA ALA A 270 13.37 -8.56 -3.98
C ALA A 270 14.35 -9.09 -5.04
N VAL A 271 13.86 -9.46 -6.22
CA VAL A 271 14.68 -10.02 -7.31
C VAL A 271 15.68 -8.99 -7.81
N ILE A 272 15.23 -7.76 -8.11
CA ILE A 272 16.09 -6.69 -8.63
C ILE A 272 17.20 -6.38 -7.62
N VAL A 273 16.85 -6.11 -6.36
CA VAL A 273 17.84 -5.69 -5.36
C VAL A 273 18.76 -6.83 -4.95
N SER A 274 18.24 -8.03 -4.71
CA SER A 274 19.10 -9.17 -4.36
C SER A 274 20.08 -9.51 -5.48
N THR A 275 19.68 -9.35 -6.74
CA THR A 275 20.59 -9.58 -7.88
C THR A 275 21.69 -8.52 -7.90
N LEU A 276 21.37 -7.24 -7.71
CA LEU A 276 22.38 -6.18 -7.61
C LEU A 276 23.33 -6.41 -6.43
N GLU A 277 22.80 -6.82 -5.28
CA GLU A 277 23.56 -7.11 -4.07
C GLU A 277 24.49 -8.33 -4.24
N VAL A 278 23.98 -9.42 -4.82
CA VAL A 278 24.76 -10.63 -5.11
C VAL A 278 25.84 -10.32 -6.14
N LEU A 279 25.55 -9.54 -7.19
CA LEU A 279 26.54 -9.13 -8.19
C LEU A 279 27.64 -8.26 -7.58
N PHE A 280 27.26 -7.30 -6.72
CA PHE A 280 28.19 -6.47 -5.97
C PHE A 280 29.18 -7.32 -5.15
N TRP A 281 28.67 -8.32 -4.44
CA TRP A 281 29.49 -9.24 -3.63
C TRP A 281 30.30 -10.23 -4.46
N SER A 282 29.71 -10.75 -5.52
CA SER A 282 30.34 -11.73 -6.40
C SER A 282 31.61 -11.16 -7.04
N ARG A 283 31.62 -9.86 -7.36
CA ARG A 283 32.83 -9.15 -7.84
C ARG A 283 33.95 -9.07 -6.79
N ARG A 284 33.64 -9.14 -5.49
CA ARG A 284 34.60 -8.91 -4.40
C ARG A 284 35.10 -10.20 -3.75
N GLU A 285 34.20 -11.11 -3.42
CA GLU A 285 34.51 -12.38 -2.70
C GLU A 285 34.52 -13.61 -3.63
N GLY A 286 34.21 -13.42 -4.92
CA GLY A 286 34.14 -14.47 -5.92
C GLY A 286 32.76 -15.14 -6.03
N TRP A 287 32.39 -15.52 -7.25
CA TRP A 287 31.04 -15.98 -7.61
C TRP A 287 30.62 -17.27 -6.89
N ARG A 288 31.58 -18.09 -6.46
CA ARG A 288 31.31 -19.36 -5.77
C ARG A 288 30.60 -19.16 -4.42
N LYS A 289 30.91 -18.09 -3.69
CA LYS A 289 30.27 -17.79 -2.39
C LYS A 289 28.81 -17.36 -2.59
N GLY A 290 28.56 -16.53 -3.60
CA GLY A 290 27.22 -16.11 -4.00
C GLY A 290 26.35 -17.31 -4.39
N ILE A 291 26.84 -18.18 -5.27
CA ILE A 291 26.11 -19.38 -5.73
C ILE A 291 25.75 -20.31 -4.55
N ARG A 292 26.68 -20.58 -3.63
CA ARG A 292 26.40 -21.43 -2.46
C ARG A 292 25.34 -20.83 -1.54
N SER A 293 25.39 -19.52 -1.34
CA SER A 293 24.43 -18.81 -0.48
C SER A 293 23.05 -18.78 -1.13
N ALA A 294 22.97 -18.50 -2.43
CA ALA A 294 21.74 -18.58 -3.20
C ALA A 294 21.12 -19.99 -3.18
N ALA A 295 21.94 -21.04 -3.33
CA ALA A 295 21.49 -22.42 -3.22
C ALA A 295 20.94 -22.74 -1.82
N ALA A 296 21.62 -22.29 -0.76
CA ALA A 296 21.14 -22.49 0.61
C ALA A 296 19.79 -21.78 0.87
N ILE A 297 19.66 -20.52 0.44
CA ILE A 297 18.42 -19.74 0.56
C ILE A 297 17.29 -20.41 -0.21
N ALA A 298 17.55 -20.87 -1.44
CA ALA A 298 16.58 -21.58 -2.26
C ALA A 298 16.13 -22.89 -1.59
N VAL A 299 17.06 -23.68 -1.05
CA VAL A 299 16.73 -24.91 -0.31
C VAL A 299 15.82 -24.62 0.88
N VAL A 300 16.16 -23.63 1.71
CA VAL A 300 15.33 -23.25 2.87
C VAL A 300 13.94 -22.82 2.44
N THR A 301 13.85 -22.00 1.39
CA THR A 301 12.57 -21.52 0.85
C THR A 301 11.72 -22.69 0.33
N ILE A 302 12.32 -23.60 -0.45
CA ILE A 302 11.64 -24.79 -0.99
C ILE A 302 11.16 -25.70 0.14
N VAL A 303 11.98 -25.93 1.18
CA VAL A 303 11.59 -26.74 2.34
C VAL A 303 10.35 -26.16 3.03
N LEU A 304 10.31 -24.83 3.23
CA LEU A 304 9.13 -24.18 3.83
C LEU A 304 7.90 -24.26 2.93
N LEU A 305 8.04 -24.05 1.62
CA LEU A 305 6.94 -24.18 0.66
C LEU A 305 6.38 -25.62 0.65
N VAL A 306 7.24 -26.63 0.62
CA VAL A 306 6.83 -28.04 0.68
C VAL A 306 6.19 -28.38 2.02
N ALA A 307 6.75 -27.90 3.13
CA ALA A 307 6.17 -28.13 4.46
C ALA A 307 4.74 -27.57 4.55
N VAL A 308 4.52 -26.35 4.06
CA VAL A 308 3.18 -25.75 4.04
C VAL A 308 2.24 -26.49 3.09
N GLN A 309 2.72 -26.95 1.93
CA GLN A 309 1.91 -27.76 0.99
C GLN A 309 1.41 -29.04 1.67
N LEU A 310 2.28 -29.73 2.41
CA LEU A 310 1.93 -30.98 3.10
C LEU A 310 0.99 -30.73 4.29
N LEU A 311 1.18 -29.64 5.03
CA LEU A 311 0.43 -29.36 6.26
C LEU A 311 -0.92 -28.66 6.04
N SER A 312 -1.06 -27.88 4.96
CA SER A 312 -2.30 -27.11 4.69
C SER A 312 -3.42 -27.96 4.08
N GLY A 313 -3.15 -29.21 3.69
CA GLY A 313 -4.14 -30.10 3.07
C GLY A 313 -4.71 -29.60 1.74
N GLN A 314 -4.12 -28.56 1.14
CA GLN A 314 -4.51 -28.04 -0.17
C GLN A 314 -4.13 -29.02 -1.28
N SER A 315 -4.86 -28.99 -2.42
CA SER A 315 -4.56 -29.87 -3.56
C SER A 315 -3.10 -29.71 -4.02
N GLU A 316 -2.54 -30.76 -4.64
CA GLU A 316 -1.11 -30.89 -5.00
C GLU A 316 -0.51 -29.68 -5.76
N ASN A 317 -1.33 -28.80 -6.34
CA ASN A 317 -0.90 -27.64 -7.13
C ASN A 317 -1.24 -26.26 -6.53
N GLY A 318 -1.85 -26.18 -5.34
CA GLY A 318 -2.35 -24.91 -4.77
C GLY A 318 -1.25 -23.86 -4.56
N ILE A 319 -0.17 -24.23 -3.86
CA ILE A 319 0.92 -23.29 -3.55
C ILE A 319 1.75 -22.97 -4.80
N TRP A 320 1.98 -23.95 -5.68
CA TRP A 320 2.69 -23.71 -6.93
C TRP A 320 1.95 -22.77 -7.87
N LYS A 321 0.60 -22.85 -7.90
CA LYS A 321 -0.25 -21.88 -8.62
C LYS A 321 -0.12 -20.49 -8.01
N LYS A 322 -0.08 -20.35 -6.68
CA LYS A 322 0.14 -19.06 -6.00
C LYS A 322 1.50 -18.45 -6.33
N VAL A 323 2.57 -19.25 -6.27
CA VAL A 323 3.92 -18.81 -6.66
C VAL A 323 3.93 -18.33 -8.10
N LYS A 324 3.26 -19.05 -9.02
CA LYS A 324 3.11 -18.64 -10.42
C LYS A 324 2.34 -17.32 -10.55
N ASN A 325 1.23 -17.18 -9.85
CA ASN A 325 0.37 -15.99 -9.90
C ASN A 325 1.07 -14.74 -9.31
N SER A 326 1.96 -14.92 -8.34
CA SER A 326 2.76 -13.83 -7.76
C SER A 326 3.73 -13.19 -8.77
N VAL A 327 4.06 -13.89 -9.86
CA VAL A 327 5.01 -13.44 -10.90
C VAL A 327 4.32 -12.64 -12.01
N GLY A 328 2.99 -12.71 -12.12
CA GLY A 328 2.22 -11.93 -13.07
C GLY A 328 0.73 -12.20 -12.92
N ASN A 329 -0.02 -11.16 -12.54
CA ASN A 329 -1.47 -11.18 -12.63
C ASN A 329 -1.96 -9.77 -12.97
N PRO A 330 -2.75 -9.57 -14.02
CA PRO A 330 -3.61 -8.39 -14.10
C PRO A 330 -4.69 -8.50 -13.00
N GLN A 331 -5.17 -7.36 -12.50
CA GLN A 331 -6.21 -7.33 -11.46
C GLN A 331 -7.53 -7.92 -11.96
N TYR A 332 -7.82 -7.72 -13.25
CA TYR A 332 -8.94 -8.24 -13.99
C TYR A 332 -8.44 -8.89 -15.28
N THR A 333 -9.01 -10.03 -15.67
CA THR A 333 -8.75 -10.66 -16.96
C THR A 333 -10.03 -10.62 -17.76
N LYS A 334 -10.04 -9.83 -18.83
CA LYS A 334 -11.19 -9.68 -19.72
C LYS A 334 -11.48 -11.00 -20.44
N GLU A 335 -12.72 -11.47 -20.35
CA GLU A 335 -13.17 -12.65 -21.09
C GLU A 335 -13.47 -12.28 -22.56
N ASP A 336 -13.40 -13.26 -23.47
CA ASP A 336 -13.64 -13.04 -24.90
C ASP A 336 -15.10 -12.68 -25.21
N THR A 337 -16.02 -12.90 -24.26
CA THR A 337 -17.46 -12.63 -24.38
C THR A 337 -17.87 -11.23 -23.92
N VAL A 338 -16.92 -10.40 -23.49
CA VAL A 338 -17.18 -9.04 -22.97
C VAL A 338 -17.31 -8.05 -24.12
N PHE A 339 -18.39 -7.26 -24.10
CA PHE A 339 -18.52 -6.13 -25.01
C PHE A 339 -17.55 -5.01 -24.57
N THR A 340 -16.43 -4.84 -25.28
CA THR A 340 -15.44 -3.80 -24.99
C THR A 340 -16.05 -2.40 -25.09
N VAL A 341 -16.25 -1.72 -23.97
CA VAL A 341 -16.70 -0.32 -23.93
C VAL A 341 -15.49 0.60 -24.12
N LYS A 342 -15.34 1.22 -25.29
CA LYS A 342 -14.28 2.22 -25.54
C LYS A 342 -14.60 3.57 -24.91
N ARG A 343 -15.86 3.96 -24.97
CA ARG A 343 -16.34 5.23 -24.44
C ARG A 343 -17.80 5.11 -24.05
N ILE A 344 -18.15 5.73 -22.95
CA ILE A 344 -19.55 5.83 -22.51
C ILE A 344 -19.78 7.25 -22.02
N GLN A 345 -20.82 7.87 -22.52
CA GLN A 345 -21.13 9.28 -22.27
C GLN A 345 -22.59 9.45 -21.98
N LEU A 346 -22.87 10.40 -21.11
CA LEU A 346 -24.21 10.86 -20.83
C LEU A 346 -24.24 12.35 -21.17
N ALA A 347 -25.03 12.74 -22.16
CA ALA A 347 -25.14 14.12 -22.62
C ALA A 347 -26.60 14.46 -22.91
N LYS A 348 -27.11 15.52 -22.26
CA LYS A 348 -28.49 15.99 -22.44
C LYS A 348 -29.55 14.90 -22.19
N GLY A 349 -29.32 14.04 -21.20
CA GLY A 349 -30.23 12.93 -20.86
C GLY A 349 -30.20 11.74 -21.81
N LYS A 350 -29.30 11.73 -22.82
CA LYS A 350 -29.04 10.61 -23.73
C LYS A 350 -27.78 9.88 -23.32
N LEU A 351 -27.84 8.55 -23.23
CA LEU A 351 -26.66 7.70 -23.04
C LEU A 351 -26.12 7.30 -24.41
N GLU A 352 -24.80 7.38 -24.59
CA GLU A 352 -24.09 6.95 -25.80
C GLU A 352 -22.97 5.99 -25.36
N VAL A 353 -22.95 4.80 -25.97
CA VAL A 353 -21.98 3.73 -25.67
C VAL A 353 -21.27 3.36 -26.97
N GLU A 354 -19.98 3.63 -27.03
CA GLU A 354 -19.09 3.30 -28.14
C GLU A 354 -18.31 2.03 -27.80
N GLY A 355 -18.53 0.97 -28.59
CA GLY A 355 -17.79 -0.27 -28.54
C GLY A 355 -16.60 -0.32 -29.50
N GLU A 356 -16.01 -1.50 -29.69
CA GLU A 356 -14.88 -1.65 -30.62
C GLU A 356 -15.23 -1.38 -32.08
N LYS A 357 -16.40 -1.87 -32.51
CA LYS A 357 -16.89 -1.83 -33.88
C LYS A 357 -18.19 -1.03 -34.02
N GLU A 358 -19.06 -1.14 -33.01
CA GLU A 358 -20.41 -0.61 -33.05
C GLU A 358 -20.64 0.46 -31.98
N THR A 359 -21.62 1.34 -32.17
CA THR A 359 -22.03 2.36 -31.19
C THR A 359 -23.54 2.35 -31.10
N PHE A 360 -24.07 2.41 -29.89
CA PHE A 360 -25.51 2.57 -29.67
C PHE A 360 -25.79 3.70 -28.70
N THR A 361 -27.04 4.15 -28.73
CA THR A 361 -27.52 5.21 -27.89
C THR A 361 -28.86 4.85 -27.26
N VAL A 362 -29.09 5.35 -26.05
CA VAL A 362 -30.28 5.08 -25.27
C VAL A 362 -30.94 6.40 -24.89
N GLN A 363 -32.24 6.49 -25.13
CA GLN A 363 -33.08 7.63 -24.77
C GLN A 363 -34.38 7.16 -24.13
N ILE A 364 -34.90 7.94 -23.18
CA ILE A 364 -36.24 7.72 -22.63
C ILE A 364 -37.27 8.45 -23.50
N VAL A 365 -38.32 7.74 -23.89
CA VAL A 365 -39.40 8.23 -24.74
C VAL A 365 -40.74 8.01 -24.06
N GLY A 366 -41.60 9.04 -24.09
CA GLY A 366 -42.92 9.04 -23.47
C GLY A 366 -42.95 9.67 -22.07
N GLN A 367 -44.05 10.34 -21.71
CA GLN A 367 -44.23 10.89 -20.36
C GLN A 367 -44.69 9.76 -19.42
N ASN A 368 -44.04 9.56 -18.28
CA ASN A 368 -44.61 8.68 -17.25
C ASN A 368 -44.50 9.22 -15.82
N LYS A 369 -45.58 8.97 -15.07
CA LYS A 369 -45.72 9.20 -13.62
C LYS A 369 -45.45 7.92 -12.79
N ASP A 370 -45.40 6.73 -13.42
CA ASP A 370 -45.24 5.40 -12.79
C ASP A 370 -43.85 4.73 -13.07
N ASP A 371 -43.79 3.39 -13.03
CA ASP A 371 -42.63 2.52 -13.31
C ASP A 371 -42.23 2.50 -14.80
N LEU A 372 -40.95 2.22 -15.09
CA LEU A 372 -40.36 2.23 -16.43
C LEU A 372 -40.59 0.89 -17.16
N GLY A 373 -41.18 0.95 -18.36
CA GLY A 373 -41.31 -0.19 -19.27
C GLY A 373 -40.29 -0.16 -20.41
N ILE A 374 -40.15 -1.29 -21.12
CA ILE A 374 -39.26 -1.38 -22.30
C ILE A 374 -39.72 -0.46 -23.44
N GLU A 375 -41.03 -0.25 -23.56
CA GLU A 375 -41.66 0.67 -24.52
C GLU A 375 -41.24 2.13 -24.32
N ASN A 376 -40.70 2.46 -23.15
CA ASN A 376 -40.21 3.80 -22.83
C ASN A 376 -38.74 3.99 -23.19
N ILE A 377 -38.05 2.95 -23.67
CA ILE A 377 -36.62 2.99 -23.96
C ILE A 377 -36.45 2.88 -25.47
N LYS A 378 -35.81 3.90 -26.05
CA LYS A 378 -35.42 3.91 -27.45
C LYS A 378 -33.92 3.66 -27.56
N ILE A 379 -33.55 2.56 -28.21
CA ILE A 379 -32.17 2.18 -28.47
C ILE A 379 -31.91 2.30 -29.97
N GLU A 380 -30.93 3.12 -30.35
CA GLU A 380 -30.56 3.36 -31.74
C GLU A 380 -29.07 3.08 -31.94
N ASP A 381 -28.70 2.55 -33.11
CA ASP A 381 -27.31 2.44 -33.52
C ASP A 381 -26.72 3.80 -33.95
N ARG A 382 -25.51 3.78 -34.52
CA ARG A 382 -24.83 4.98 -35.02
C ARG A 382 -25.56 5.66 -36.19
N GLU A 383 -26.29 4.90 -36.99
CA GLU A 383 -27.05 5.40 -38.14
C GLU A 383 -28.46 5.89 -37.76
N GLY A 384 -28.85 5.73 -36.49
CA GLY A 384 -30.18 6.08 -35.99
C GLY A 384 -31.23 5.00 -36.24
N ILE A 385 -30.80 3.79 -36.61
CA ILE A 385 -31.66 2.63 -36.82
C ILE A 385 -31.95 2.01 -35.44
N ALA A 386 -33.23 1.69 -35.19
CA ALA A 386 -33.64 1.09 -33.92
C ALA A 386 -33.04 -0.31 -33.77
N VAL A 387 -32.34 -0.54 -32.65
CA VAL A 387 -31.78 -1.86 -32.31
C VAL A 387 -32.89 -2.70 -31.68
N GLU A 388 -33.17 -3.88 -32.25
CA GLU A 388 -34.19 -4.78 -31.70
C GLU A 388 -33.73 -5.42 -30.38
N THR A 389 -34.70 -5.80 -29.55
CA THR A 389 -34.44 -6.41 -28.23
C THR A 389 -35.16 -7.74 -28.10
N GLU A 390 -34.45 -8.78 -27.67
CA GLU A 390 -35.01 -10.10 -27.36
C GLU A 390 -35.19 -10.26 -25.84
N ARG A 391 -36.31 -10.83 -25.40
CA ARG A 391 -36.53 -11.11 -23.97
C ARG A 391 -35.77 -12.37 -23.56
N VAL A 392 -34.82 -12.25 -22.64
CA VAL A 392 -34.00 -13.36 -22.16
C VAL A 392 -34.04 -13.39 -20.63
N GLY A 393 -34.67 -14.43 -20.08
CA GLY A 393 -34.87 -14.56 -18.63
C GLY A 393 -35.72 -13.43 -18.05
N GLY A 394 -35.24 -12.81 -16.97
CA GLY A 394 -35.87 -11.66 -16.30
C GLY A 394 -35.57 -10.29 -16.92
N GLY A 395 -34.84 -10.23 -18.05
CA GLY A 395 -34.46 -8.99 -18.72
C GLY A 395 -34.50 -9.09 -20.24
N TYR A 396 -33.66 -8.30 -20.89
CA TYR A 396 -33.59 -8.12 -22.34
C TYR A 396 -32.16 -8.29 -22.83
N ARG A 397 -32.00 -8.67 -24.10
CA ARG A 397 -30.73 -8.74 -24.82
C ARG A 397 -30.85 -7.92 -26.09
N LEU A 398 -29.82 -7.14 -26.41
CA LEU A 398 -29.77 -6.44 -27.69
C LEU A 398 -29.46 -7.43 -28.82
N THR A 399 -30.02 -7.23 -30.01
CA THR A 399 -29.77 -8.11 -31.15
C THR A 399 -28.65 -7.56 -32.04
N GLU A 400 -28.41 -8.21 -33.18
CA GLU A 400 -27.43 -7.80 -34.20
C GLU A 400 -25.99 -7.69 -33.64
N GLY A 401 -25.30 -6.58 -33.91
CA GLY A 401 -23.93 -6.32 -33.48
C GLY A 401 -23.75 -6.15 -31.96
N PHE A 402 -24.83 -6.22 -31.18
CA PHE A 402 -24.85 -5.99 -29.73
C PHE A 402 -25.28 -7.21 -28.91
N SER A 403 -25.27 -8.42 -29.51
CA SER A 403 -25.76 -9.67 -28.87
C SER A 403 -25.11 -10.06 -27.53
N GLU A 404 -23.94 -9.49 -27.23
CA GLU A 404 -23.22 -9.66 -25.96
C GLU A 404 -23.85 -8.84 -24.81
N ILE A 405 -24.62 -7.81 -25.14
CA ILE A 405 -25.18 -6.85 -24.18
C ILE A 405 -26.54 -7.32 -23.70
N LYS A 406 -26.68 -7.42 -22.38
CA LYS A 406 -27.97 -7.63 -21.71
C LYS A 406 -28.33 -6.40 -20.90
N PHE A 407 -29.62 -6.20 -20.66
CA PHE A 407 -30.05 -5.21 -19.68
C PHE A 407 -31.33 -5.63 -18.98
N SER A 408 -31.50 -5.14 -17.76
CA SER A 408 -32.72 -5.28 -16.98
C SER A 408 -33.28 -3.92 -16.60
N ILE A 409 -34.58 -3.89 -16.35
CA ILE A 409 -35.29 -2.70 -15.89
C ILE A 409 -35.97 -3.08 -14.58
N VAL A 410 -35.66 -2.34 -13.51
CA VAL A 410 -36.30 -2.48 -12.20
C VAL A 410 -36.69 -1.09 -11.73
N ASP A 411 -37.98 -0.87 -11.52
CA ASP A 411 -38.59 0.43 -11.22
C ASP A 411 -38.22 1.49 -12.26
N ARG A 412 -37.19 2.30 -12.00
CA ARG A 412 -36.66 3.35 -12.90
C ARG A 412 -35.18 3.20 -13.19
N ILE A 413 -34.57 2.11 -12.77
CA ILE A 413 -33.15 1.81 -12.99
C ILE A 413 -33.05 0.87 -14.18
N ILE A 414 -32.19 1.23 -15.13
CA ILE A 414 -31.78 0.38 -16.24
C ILE A 414 -30.34 -0.08 -15.94
N SER A 415 -30.14 -1.38 -15.79
CA SER A 415 -28.82 -1.98 -15.53
C SER A 415 -28.32 -2.65 -16.79
N PHE A 416 -27.26 -2.11 -17.41
CA PHE A 416 -26.61 -2.66 -18.60
C PHE A 416 -25.47 -3.61 -18.20
N ASP A 417 -25.62 -4.88 -18.55
CA ASP A 417 -24.60 -5.92 -18.42
C ASP A 417 -23.86 -6.06 -19.76
N PHE A 418 -22.63 -5.57 -19.79
CA PHE A 418 -21.70 -5.68 -20.92
C PHE A 418 -20.79 -6.92 -20.83
N GLY A 419 -20.99 -7.79 -19.84
CA GLY A 419 -20.15 -8.96 -19.56
C GLY A 419 -19.00 -8.73 -18.57
N TYR A 420 -18.89 -7.52 -17.99
CA TYR A 420 -17.95 -7.24 -16.90
C TYR A 420 -18.48 -7.78 -15.55
N ASP A 421 -17.74 -7.59 -14.46
CA ASP A 421 -18.09 -8.16 -13.14
C ASP A 421 -19.40 -7.57 -12.58
N ASP A 422 -19.64 -6.27 -12.84
CA ASP A 422 -20.84 -5.54 -12.41
C ASP A 422 -21.50 -4.80 -13.59
N PRO A 423 -22.84 -4.67 -13.62
CA PRO A 423 -23.54 -3.89 -14.62
C PRO A 423 -23.36 -2.38 -14.42
N VAL A 424 -23.53 -1.60 -15.49
CA VAL A 424 -23.58 -0.14 -15.44
C VAL A 424 -25.04 0.30 -15.27
N GLU A 425 -25.31 1.04 -14.21
CA GLU A 425 -26.68 1.45 -13.86
C GLU A 425 -26.96 2.91 -14.23
N VAL A 426 -28.13 3.14 -14.83
CA VAL A 426 -28.65 4.49 -15.10
C VAL A 426 -30.08 4.61 -14.57
N TYR A 427 -30.38 5.75 -13.96
CA TYR A 427 -31.70 6.12 -13.48
C TYR A 427 -32.44 6.97 -14.51
N ALA A 428 -33.71 6.65 -14.76
CA ALA A 428 -34.56 7.39 -15.67
C ALA A 428 -35.51 8.33 -14.90
N ALA A 429 -35.44 9.64 -15.18
CA ALA A 429 -36.38 10.63 -14.67
C ALA A 429 -36.61 11.77 -15.66
N GLU A 430 -37.85 12.24 -15.78
CA GLU A 430 -38.21 13.43 -16.59
C GLU A 430 -37.65 13.38 -18.03
N ASN A 431 -37.76 12.22 -18.70
CA ASN A 431 -37.23 11.93 -20.04
C ASN A 431 -35.69 12.07 -20.16
N SER A 432 -34.98 12.04 -19.04
CA SER A 432 -33.52 12.11 -18.97
C SER A 432 -32.97 10.89 -18.26
N LEU A 433 -31.83 10.42 -18.73
CA LEU A 433 -31.01 9.43 -18.04
C LEU A 433 -30.01 10.12 -17.13
N TYR A 434 -29.75 9.51 -15.97
CA TYR A 434 -28.77 9.91 -14.97
C TYR A 434 -27.89 8.70 -14.66
N TYR A 435 -26.58 8.85 -14.67
CA TYR A 435 -25.67 7.76 -14.28
C TYR A 435 -25.66 7.60 -12.76
N ILE A 436 -25.80 6.37 -12.28
CA ILE A 436 -25.68 6.05 -10.86
C ILE A 436 -24.21 5.71 -10.60
N ASP A 437 -23.50 6.59 -9.89
CA ASP A 437 -22.10 6.35 -9.57
C ASP A 437 -21.91 5.31 -8.45
N PHE A 438 -20.65 4.96 -8.18
CA PHE A 438 -20.31 3.98 -7.15
C PHE A 438 -20.78 4.36 -5.73
N LYS A 439 -21.15 5.62 -5.49
CA LYS A 439 -21.71 6.11 -4.21
C LYS A 439 -23.23 6.12 -4.20
N GLY A 440 -23.87 5.89 -5.34
CA GLY A 440 -25.31 6.00 -5.54
C GLY A 440 -25.78 7.42 -5.89
N SER A 441 -24.87 8.33 -6.24
CA SER A 441 -25.22 9.69 -6.68
C SER A 441 -25.69 9.66 -8.13
N LEU A 442 -26.68 10.50 -8.45
CA LEU A 442 -27.20 10.66 -9.81
C LEU A 442 -26.41 11.76 -10.53
N LEU A 443 -25.67 11.37 -11.57
CA LEU A 443 -24.85 12.28 -12.38
C LEU A 443 -25.50 12.53 -13.75
N ASN A 444 -25.56 13.80 -14.16
CA ASN A 444 -26.09 14.20 -15.47
C ASN A 444 -25.10 13.97 -16.62
N GLU A 445 -23.82 13.81 -16.27
CA GLU A 445 -22.70 13.61 -17.19
C GLU A 445 -21.79 12.53 -16.60
N ILE A 446 -21.31 11.62 -17.45
CA ILE A 446 -20.30 10.62 -17.05
C ILE A 446 -18.92 11.25 -17.23
N PRO A 447 -18.10 11.36 -16.17
CA PRO A 447 -16.73 11.83 -16.26
C PRO A 447 -15.97 11.11 -17.38
N GLN A 448 -15.30 11.89 -18.23
CA GLN A 448 -14.49 11.37 -19.33
C GLN A 448 -13.00 11.37 -18.96
N PRO A 449 -12.21 10.41 -19.48
CA PRO A 449 -10.78 10.38 -19.20
C PRO A 449 -10.11 11.62 -19.81
N GLN A 450 -9.39 12.38 -19.00
CA GLN A 450 -8.63 13.55 -19.48
C GLN A 450 -7.42 13.16 -20.33
N ILE A 451 -6.95 11.92 -20.18
CA ILE A 451 -5.85 11.33 -20.94
C ILE A 451 -6.35 10.00 -21.48
N ASN A 452 -6.27 9.81 -22.79
CA ASN A 452 -6.59 8.52 -23.40
C ASN A 452 -5.43 7.55 -23.15
N ILE A 453 -5.63 6.65 -22.19
CA ILE A 453 -4.64 5.69 -21.74
C ILE A 453 -4.99 4.36 -22.40
N GLY A 454 -4.19 3.91 -23.37
CA GLY A 454 -4.41 2.59 -23.95
C GLY A 454 -4.37 1.48 -22.89
N GLU A 455 -5.24 0.49 -23.01
CA GLU A 455 -5.41 -0.62 -22.06
C GLU A 455 -4.09 -1.32 -21.68
N LYS A 456 -3.15 -1.41 -22.63
CA LYS A 456 -1.81 -2.00 -22.41
C LYS A 456 -0.99 -1.25 -21.36
N ILE A 457 -1.08 0.08 -21.30
CA ILE A 457 -0.37 0.90 -20.31
C ILE A 457 -1.18 0.95 -19.02
N GLY A 458 -2.51 1.04 -19.14
CA GLY A 458 -3.42 1.08 -17.99
C GLY A 458 -3.33 -0.16 -17.10
N SER A 459 -3.27 -1.34 -17.71
CA SER A 459 -3.22 -2.64 -17.01
C SER A 459 -1.89 -2.95 -16.32
N VAL A 460 -0.83 -2.17 -16.58
CA VAL A 460 0.51 -2.38 -15.98
C VAL A 460 0.42 -2.31 -14.46
N PHE A 461 1.18 -3.19 -13.78
CA PHE A 461 1.19 -3.34 -12.32
C PHE A 461 -0.22 -3.46 -11.75
N THR A 462 -1.01 -4.43 -12.20
CA THR A 462 -2.38 -4.66 -11.68
C THR A 462 -3.28 -3.43 -11.81
N GLY A 463 -3.34 -2.79 -12.98
CA GLY A 463 -4.20 -1.62 -13.21
C GLY A 463 -3.70 -0.28 -12.63
N ARG A 464 -2.57 -0.28 -11.91
CA ARG A 464 -2.02 0.94 -11.29
C ARG A 464 -1.55 1.98 -12.32
N GLY A 465 -1.16 1.53 -13.52
CA GLY A 465 -0.79 2.43 -14.61
C GLY A 465 -1.91 3.43 -14.95
N TYR A 466 -3.16 2.99 -14.94
CA TYR A 466 -4.32 3.85 -15.14
C TYR A 466 -4.49 4.86 -14.01
N ILE A 467 -4.44 4.39 -12.76
CA ILE A 467 -4.52 5.27 -11.57
C ILE A 467 -3.46 6.36 -11.64
N TRP A 468 -2.21 6.01 -11.99
CA TRP A 468 -1.12 6.97 -12.05
C TRP A 468 -1.32 8.01 -13.13
N LEU A 469 -1.79 7.58 -14.30
CA LEU A 469 -2.01 8.48 -15.42
C LEU A 469 -3.21 9.41 -15.16
N SER A 470 -4.26 8.91 -14.52
CA SER A 470 -5.42 9.69 -14.10
C SER A 470 -5.08 10.74 -13.02
N CYS A 471 -3.94 10.61 -12.33
CA CYS A 471 -3.47 11.63 -11.37
C CYS A 471 -2.74 12.81 -12.03
N PHE A 472 -2.31 12.74 -13.29
CA PHE A 472 -1.55 13.83 -13.93
C PHE A 472 -2.24 15.20 -13.89
N PRO A 473 -3.56 15.32 -14.09
CA PRO A 473 -4.26 16.59 -13.94
C PRO A 473 -4.09 17.19 -12.54
N ILE A 474 -4.23 16.36 -11.50
CA ILE A 474 -4.08 16.77 -10.10
C ILE A 474 -2.67 17.27 -9.84
N LEU A 475 -1.65 16.59 -10.40
CA LEU A 475 -0.24 16.96 -10.23
C LEU A 475 0.08 18.39 -10.70
N LYS A 476 -0.68 18.94 -11.65
CA LYS A 476 -0.52 20.33 -12.11
C LYS A 476 -0.91 21.35 -11.05
N GLU A 477 -1.80 20.98 -10.13
CA GLU A 477 -2.34 21.85 -9.08
C GLU A 477 -1.56 21.77 -7.76
N VAL A 478 -0.77 20.71 -7.56
CA VAL A 478 -0.11 20.41 -6.27
C VAL A 478 1.41 20.62 -6.31
N PHE A 479 1.90 21.58 -7.09
CA PHE A 479 3.35 21.80 -7.20
C PHE A 479 3.98 22.21 -5.84
N LEU A 480 3.39 23.21 -5.17
CA LEU A 480 3.88 23.71 -3.87
C LEU A 480 3.27 22.96 -2.69
N LEU A 481 1.94 22.98 -2.57
CA LEU A 481 1.18 22.35 -1.50
C LEU A 481 0.23 21.32 -2.08
N GLY A 482 0.06 20.21 -1.36
CA GLY A 482 -0.85 19.15 -1.73
C GLY A 482 -2.30 19.43 -1.31
N LYS A 483 -3.16 18.45 -1.56
CA LYS A 483 -4.58 18.47 -1.21
C LYS A 483 -4.85 18.04 0.24
N GLY A 484 -3.84 17.74 1.03
CA GLY A 484 -3.94 17.27 2.41
C GLY A 484 -3.78 15.76 2.53
N ILE A 485 -3.29 15.29 3.68
CA ILE A 485 -3.21 13.85 3.96
C ILE A 485 -4.63 13.29 4.14
N GLY A 486 -4.88 12.08 3.62
CA GLY A 486 -6.20 11.43 3.64
C GLY A 486 -7.17 11.91 2.56
N SER A 487 -6.80 12.90 1.72
CA SER A 487 -7.74 13.48 0.75
C SER A 487 -7.84 12.71 -0.57
N PHE A 488 -6.97 11.73 -0.81
CA PHE A 488 -6.77 11.14 -2.14
C PHE A 488 -8.06 10.58 -2.79
N PRO A 489 -8.88 9.76 -2.10
CA PRO A 489 -10.12 9.24 -2.69
C PRO A 489 -11.06 10.35 -3.19
N PHE A 490 -11.04 11.50 -2.51
CA PHE A 490 -11.96 12.62 -2.73
C PHE A 490 -11.48 13.58 -3.83
N VAL A 491 -10.19 13.60 -4.14
CA VAL A 491 -9.61 14.45 -5.20
C VAL A 491 -9.32 13.68 -6.48
N TYR A 492 -9.22 12.36 -6.40
CA TYR A 492 -9.05 11.51 -7.57
C TYR A 492 -10.27 11.63 -8.51
N PRO A 493 -10.09 11.74 -9.83
CA PRO A 493 -11.20 11.72 -10.79
C PRO A 493 -11.85 10.33 -10.82
N GLN A 494 -12.81 10.11 -9.94
CA GLN A 494 -13.60 8.87 -9.89
C GLN A 494 -14.63 8.81 -11.03
N SER A 495 -15.30 7.67 -11.14
CA SER A 495 -16.53 7.49 -11.93
C SER A 495 -16.33 7.66 -13.45
N GLU A 496 -15.10 7.48 -13.95
CA GLU A 496 -14.83 7.31 -15.37
C GLU A 496 -15.09 5.84 -15.75
N VAL A 497 -16.21 5.57 -16.39
CA VAL A 497 -16.76 4.21 -16.50
C VAL A 497 -15.95 3.33 -17.45
N ALA A 498 -15.54 3.82 -18.63
CA ALA A 498 -14.93 2.98 -19.66
C ALA A 498 -13.56 2.45 -19.23
N GLY A 499 -12.69 3.31 -18.68
CA GLY A 499 -11.39 2.87 -18.16
C GLY A 499 -11.53 1.93 -16.96
N MET A 500 -12.47 2.20 -16.06
CA MET A 500 -12.72 1.36 -14.89
C MET A 500 -13.20 -0.05 -15.27
N LEU A 501 -14.13 -0.17 -16.22
CA LEU A 501 -14.56 -1.47 -16.74
C LEU A 501 -13.41 -2.24 -17.39
N ASN A 502 -12.66 -1.61 -18.30
CA ASN A 502 -11.61 -2.31 -19.05
C ASN A 502 -10.40 -2.73 -18.19
N ILE A 503 -10.18 -2.08 -17.04
CA ILE A 503 -8.96 -2.28 -16.24
C ILE A 503 -9.24 -3.00 -14.92
N HIS A 504 -10.37 -2.67 -14.29
CA HIS A 504 -10.76 -3.20 -12.98
C HIS A 504 -11.97 -4.12 -13.03
N GLY A 505 -12.62 -4.27 -14.20
CA GLY A 505 -13.78 -5.16 -14.36
C GLY A 505 -15.08 -4.60 -13.81
N SER A 506 -15.08 -3.41 -13.20
CA SER A 506 -16.27 -2.83 -12.59
C SER A 506 -16.18 -1.30 -12.54
N ALA A 507 -17.31 -0.64 -12.84
CA ALA A 507 -17.47 0.81 -12.68
C ALA A 507 -17.85 1.22 -11.25
N ASP A 508 -18.25 0.26 -10.41
CA ASP A 508 -18.62 0.46 -9.01
C ASP A 508 -17.40 0.38 -8.07
N TYR A 509 -16.21 0.17 -8.63
CA TYR A 509 -14.95 0.15 -7.88
C TYR A 509 -14.47 1.57 -7.54
N CYS A 510 -14.26 1.85 -6.25
CA CYS A 510 -13.70 3.13 -5.79
C CYS A 510 -12.17 3.08 -5.73
N ILE A 511 -11.50 4.03 -6.37
CA ILE A 511 -10.04 4.17 -6.24
C ILE A 511 -9.71 4.88 -4.93
N GLU A 512 -9.22 4.12 -3.96
CA GLU A 512 -8.96 4.61 -2.60
C GLU A 512 -7.55 5.20 -2.42
N GLN A 513 -6.57 4.74 -3.20
CA GLN A 513 -5.18 5.16 -3.06
C GLN A 513 -4.42 5.19 -4.39
N ALA A 514 -3.30 5.91 -4.44
CA ALA A 514 -2.45 6.03 -5.62
C ALA A 514 -1.69 4.74 -5.97
N HIS A 515 -1.59 3.82 -5.00
CA HIS A 515 -0.82 2.58 -5.10
C HIS A 515 0.65 2.79 -5.50
N SER A 516 1.18 3.96 -5.15
CA SER A 516 2.55 4.44 -5.30
C SER A 516 2.83 5.48 -4.24
N TRP A 517 3.78 5.20 -3.35
CA TRP A 517 4.12 6.09 -2.24
C TRP A 517 4.48 7.50 -2.73
N TYR A 518 5.19 7.60 -3.85
CA TYR A 518 5.65 8.87 -4.40
C TYR A 518 4.51 9.71 -4.94
N LEU A 519 3.60 9.08 -5.69
CA LEU A 519 2.42 9.77 -6.22
C LEU A 519 1.48 10.19 -5.09
N GLN A 520 1.32 9.33 -4.09
CA GLN A 520 0.54 9.62 -2.89
C GLN A 520 1.11 10.84 -2.14
N VAL A 521 2.42 10.91 -1.94
CA VAL A 521 3.09 12.07 -1.31
C VAL A 521 2.90 13.35 -2.14
N ALA A 522 3.00 13.26 -3.46
CA ALA A 522 2.82 14.41 -4.35
C ALA A 522 1.39 14.97 -4.26
N VAL A 523 0.36 14.11 -4.30
CA VAL A 523 -1.03 14.54 -4.17
C VAL A 523 -1.35 15.07 -2.77
N ASN A 524 -0.92 14.37 -1.72
CA ASN A 524 -1.27 14.73 -0.34
C ASN A 524 -0.52 15.99 0.15
N SER A 525 0.77 16.11 -0.18
CA SER A 525 1.66 17.12 0.41
C SER A 525 2.43 17.99 -0.58
N GLY A 526 2.26 17.76 -1.87
CA GLY A 526 2.83 18.55 -2.95
C GLY A 526 4.14 17.97 -3.53
N ILE A 527 4.46 18.37 -4.76
CA ILE A 527 5.69 17.95 -5.46
C ILE A 527 6.94 18.44 -4.72
N LEU A 528 6.89 19.63 -4.11
CA LEU A 528 7.99 20.15 -3.29
C LEU A 528 8.30 19.23 -2.09
N SER A 529 7.27 18.66 -1.46
CA SER A 529 7.41 17.69 -0.37
C SER A 529 8.06 16.39 -0.86
N LEU A 530 7.65 15.92 -2.05
CA LEU A 530 8.28 14.76 -2.70
C LEU A 530 9.76 15.01 -3.02
N ILE A 531 10.13 16.21 -3.49
CA ILE A 531 11.53 16.58 -3.75
C ILE A 531 12.35 16.53 -2.45
N CYS A 532 11.79 17.02 -1.33
CA CYS A 532 12.46 16.93 -0.02
C CYS A 532 12.71 15.46 0.37
N LEU A 533 11.72 14.60 0.17
CA LEU A 533 11.85 13.17 0.44
C LEU A 533 12.91 12.50 -0.45
N PHE A 534 12.90 12.81 -1.75
CA PHE A 534 13.92 12.34 -2.69
C PHE A 534 15.33 12.84 -2.37
N TYR A 535 15.47 14.04 -1.82
CA TYR A 535 16.77 14.52 -1.33
C TYR A 535 17.30 13.66 -0.18
N VAL A 536 16.43 13.23 0.75
CA VAL A 536 16.82 12.30 1.82
C VAL A 536 17.29 10.96 1.22
N PHE A 537 16.58 10.44 0.22
CA PHE A 537 16.99 9.20 -0.46
C PHE A 537 18.28 9.39 -1.27
N ALA A 538 18.49 10.53 -1.91
CA ALA A 538 19.75 10.87 -2.57
C ALA A 538 20.94 10.85 -1.59
N CYS A 539 20.72 11.23 -0.32
CA CYS A 539 21.75 11.12 0.73
C CYS A 539 22.15 9.67 1.01
N VAL A 540 21.22 8.70 0.88
CA VAL A 540 21.50 7.26 1.00
C VAL A 540 22.46 6.83 -0.11
N PHE A 541 22.16 7.18 -1.36
CA PHE A 541 23.02 6.86 -2.51
C PHE A 541 24.39 7.56 -2.45
N ARG A 542 24.44 8.81 -1.98
CA ARG A 542 25.69 9.55 -1.80
C ARG A 542 26.59 8.92 -0.74
N LYS A 543 26.01 8.38 0.36
CA LYS A 543 26.77 7.65 1.37
C LYS A 543 27.35 6.35 0.79
N GLY A 544 26.56 5.64 -0.02
CA GLY A 544 26.99 4.41 -0.69
C GLY A 544 27.24 3.25 0.27
N ASN A 545 27.58 2.08 -0.28
CA ASN A 545 27.83 0.88 0.51
C ASN A 545 29.32 0.72 0.85
N GLU A 546 29.73 1.12 2.06
CA GLU A 546 31.07 0.88 2.61
C GLU A 546 31.11 -0.49 3.34
N GLU A 547 32.21 -1.25 3.33
CA GLU A 547 32.23 -2.64 3.89
C GLU A 547 32.80 -2.75 5.31
N THR A 548 32.52 -1.75 6.14
CA THR A 548 33.10 -1.70 7.48
C THR A 548 32.22 -2.34 8.55
N CYS A 549 30.92 -2.47 8.31
CA CYS A 549 29.93 -2.82 9.32
C CYS A 549 28.66 -3.40 8.69
N TRP A 550 27.98 -4.30 9.41
CA TRP A 550 26.71 -4.88 8.94
C TRP A 550 25.61 -3.84 8.70
N LYS A 551 25.64 -2.69 9.40
CA LYS A 551 24.69 -1.59 9.18
C LYS A 551 24.73 -1.08 7.74
N ASN A 552 25.83 -1.30 7.01
CA ASN A 552 25.91 -0.89 5.62
C ASN A 552 25.01 -1.75 4.71
N PHE A 553 24.60 -2.96 5.14
CA PHE A 553 23.57 -3.76 4.44
C PHE A 553 22.15 -3.20 4.59
N ILE A 554 21.93 -2.28 5.55
CA ILE A 554 20.66 -1.52 5.62
C ILE A 554 20.43 -0.72 4.34
N PHE A 555 21.49 -0.33 3.62
CA PHE A 555 21.40 0.28 2.29
C PHE A 555 20.53 -0.54 1.33
N TRP A 556 20.77 -1.85 1.23
CA TRP A 556 20.03 -2.73 0.33
C TRP A 556 18.58 -2.90 0.76
N GLY A 557 18.35 -3.01 2.07
CA GLY A 557 17.02 -2.92 2.69
C GLY A 557 16.24 -1.68 2.26
N VAL A 558 16.84 -0.52 2.48
CA VAL A 558 16.25 0.78 2.12
C VAL A 558 15.98 0.83 0.62
N LEU A 559 16.93 0.44 -0.22
CA LEU A 559 16.76 0.43 -1.67
C LEU A 559 15.58 -0.45 -2.10
N ALA A 560 15.45 -1.65 -1.52
CA ALA A 560 14.37 -2.57 -1.84
C ALA A 560 13.00 -2.05 -1.39
N TYR A 561 12.91 -1.41 -0.22
CA TYR A 561 11.68 -0.76 0.23
C TYR A 561 11.30 0.42 -0.67
N LEU A 562 12.28 1.23 -1.10
CA LEU A 562 12.05 2.33 -2.04
C LEU A 562 11.55 1.83 -3.42
N LEU A 563 12.12 0.76 -3.95
CA LEU A 563 11.63 0.17 -5.20
C LEU A 563 10.23 -0.43 -5.04
N ALA A 564 9.94 -1.08 -3.91
CA ALA A 564 8.60 -1.55 -3.61
C ALA A 564 7.59 -0.39 -3.52
N GLY A 565 8.00 0.77 -3.00
CA GLY A 565 7.21 2.00 -2.91
C GLY A 565 6.82 2.63 -4.26
N ILE A 566 7.41 2.22 -5.39
CA ILE A 566 6.92 2.62 -6.72
C ILE A 566 5.53 2.05 -6.95
N VAL A 567 5.34 0.79 -6.54
CA VAL A 567 4.16 -0.04 -6.74
C VAL A 567 3.56 -0.46 -5.41
N ASN A 568 3.61 0.40 -4.39
CA ASN A 568 2.85 0.28 -3.14
C ASN A 568 2.86 1.64 -2.44
N ASN A 569 1.82 1.91 -1.65
CA ASN A 569 1.84 3.07 -0.77
C ASN A 569 2.72 2.81 0.45
N SER A 570 3.01 3.89 1.17
CA SER A 570 3.43 3.75 2.56
C SER A 570 2.30 3.15 3.39
N CYS A 571 2.66 2.62 4.55
CA CYS A 571 1.68 2.09 5.49
C CYS A 571 2.24 2.20 6.90
N VAL A 572 1.40 2.66 7.82
CA VAL A 572 1.71 2.80 9.25
C VAL A 572 2.20 1.51 9.89
N ALA A 573 1.86 0.33 9.36
CA ALA A 573 2.35 -0.94 9.86
C ALA A 573 3.83 -1.22 9.56
N GLY A 574 4.33 -0.79 8.41
CA GLY A 574 5.69 -1.11 7.95
C GLY A 574 6.67 0.06 7.97
N ALA A 575 6.19 1.27 7.68
CA ALA A 575 7.01 2.47 7.54
C ALA A 575 7.83 2.82 8.80
N PRO A 576 7.35 2.64 10.04
CA PRO A 576 8.14 2.93 11.25
C PRO A 576 9.52 2.27 11.29
N LEU A 577 9.59 0.98 10.92
CA LEU A 577 10.87 0.27 10.90
C LEU A 577 11.77 0.80 9.77
N PHE A 578 11.20 1.06 8.60
CA PHE A 578 11.92 1.68 7.48
C PHE A 578 12.58 3.00 7.90
N TRP A 579 11.82 3.91 8.51
CA TRP A 579 12.32 5.22 8.91
C TRP A 579 13.40 5.12 10.01
N LEU A 580 13.23 4.20 10.97
CA LEU A 580 14.27 3.92 11.95
C LEU A 580 15.57 3.45 11.28
N LEU A 581 15.48 2.45 10.40
CA LEU A 581 16.64 1.88 9.71
C LEU A 581 17.31 2.88 8.77
N LEU A 582 16.53 3.72 8.08
CA LEU A 582 17.02 4.83 7.29
C LEU A 582 17.86 5.79 8.14
N GLY A 583 17.38 6.12 9.35
CA GLY A 583 18.12 6.89 10.34
C GLY A 583 19.41 6.22 10.80
N VAL A 584 19.35 4.93 11.14
CA VAL A 584 20.53 4.13 11.55
C VAL A 584 21.58 4.14 10.47
N TYR A 585 21.18 3.91 9.21
CA TYR A 585 22.08 3.88 8.08
C TYR A 585 22.70 5.26 7.82
N LEU A 586 21.94 6.35 7.89
CA LEU A 586 22.48 7.70 7.67
C LEU A 586 23.25 8.28 8.87
N GLY A 587 23.15 7.64 10.04
CA GLY A 587 23.87 8.00 11.26
C GLY A 587 25.39 8.10 11.06
N LYS A 588 26.01 9.11 11.68
CA LYS A 588 27.48 9.31 11.64
C LYS A 588 28.19 8.33 12.57
N ASP A 589 28.99 7.41 12.06
CA ASP A 589 29.86 6.59 12.91
C ASP A 589 30.99 7.44 13.54
N LYS A 590 31.53 6.99 14.68
CA LYS A 590 32.60 7.71 15.40
C LYS A 590 33.86 7.96 14.57
N GLY A 591 34.09 7.20 13.50
CA GLY A 591 35.29 7.32 12.65
C GLY A 591 35.33 8.58 11.78
N PHE A 592 34.20 9.23 11.51
CA PHE A 592 34.13 10.39 10.61
C PHE A 592 34.66 11.69 11.23
N GLN A 593 34.80 11.77 12.55
CA GLN A 593 35.35 12.98 13.22
C GLN A 593 36.87 13.14 13.09
N LYS A 594 37.57 12.19 12.45
CA LYS A 594 39.04 12.24 12.27
C LYS A 594 39.49 12.74 10.89
N LYS A 595 38.58 13.01 9.95
CA LYS A 595 38.91 13.44 8.59
C LYS A 595 38.62 14.92 8.28
N GLU A 596 38.07 15.66 9.24
CA GLU A 596 37.76 17.10 9.08
C GLU A 596 38.48 17.98 10.12
N SER A 597 39.64 17.52 10.63
CA SER A 597 40.56 18.35 11.42
C SER A 597 41.82 18.64 10.65
#